data_AF-A0A969NHN6-F1
#
_entry.id   AF-A0A969NHN6-F1
#
_cell.length_a   1.000
_cell.length_b   1.000
_cell.length_c   1.000
_cell.angle_alpha   90.00
_cell.angle_beta   90.00
_cell.angle_gamma   90.00
#
_symmetry.space_group_name_H-M   'P 1'
#
loop_
_entity.id
_entity.type
_entity.pdbx_description
1 polymer ?
#
loop_
_entity_poly.entity_id
_entity_poly.type
_entity_poly.pdbx_seq_one_letter_code
_entity_poly.pdbx_strand_id
1 'polypeptide(L)'
;MWYTELPKIKGNLWFTTAAQGVIKYDGKKFENFNKANKLPSNSYQSISIDNYGNCVLAGNEFLSVYDVETGTFINYAEEEGVSYTEPNLNAIFKDKNGGIWISTNNGIIKYNPDVKKERKIYPKIFFTGKKAFFETIPDGTTQLDYNQNHLEFNYLGLWNKAPERLVYRYKLEEHDPNWSYETKSLVAIYSSLPPGKYTFKVQVANEPGKWTENQMAEYSFRITPPFWQKWWFIISMVLIAITSVYVIFRLRLANLRKAKERLELEVQKRTKEIERQRDEIEEKNKNITDSILYASRIQTAVLPPEEFMNKALPEHFILFKPRDIVSGDYYWLTQKGTKPF
;
A
#
# COMPACT_ATOMS: atom_id res chain seq x y z
N MET A 1 -28.29 45.79 -56.24
CA MET A 1 -26.98 45.28 -55.77
C MET A 1 -26.54 46.24 -54.67
N TRP A 2 -26.87 45.94 -53.42
CA TRP A 2 -26.64 46.85 -52.31
C TRP A 2 -25.18 46.71 -51.89
N TYR A 3 -24.34 47.68 -52.22
CA TYR A 3 -22.95 47.71 -51.79
C TYR A 3 -22.87 48.48 -50.46
N THR A 4 -22.48 47.78 -49.41
CA THR A 4 -21.95 48.39 -48.17
C THR A 4 -20.65 49.09 -48.55
N GLU A 5 -20.42 50.32 -48.08
CA GLU A 5 -19.12 50.98 -48.24
C GLU A 5 -18.02 50.03 -47.76
N LEU A 6 -17.10 49.67 -48.66
CA LEU A 6 -16.07 48.68 -48.35
C LEU A 6 -15.04 49.32 -47.42
N PRO A 7 -14.94 48.87 -46.16
CA PRO A 7 -13.96 49.42 -45.25
C PRO A 7 -12.56 49.07 -45.77
N LYS A 8 -11.79 50.10 -46.14
CA LYS A 8 -10.36 49.98 -46.41
C LYS A 8 -9.61 50.04 -45.10
N ILE A 9 -9.10 48.90 -44.65
CA ILE A 9 -8.37 48.77 -43.39
C ILE A 9 -6.90 48.52 -43.71
N LYS A 10 -6.05 49.53 -43.42
CA LYS A 10 -4.61 49.56 -43.79
C LYS A 10 -4.36 49.18 -45.26
N GLY A 11 -5.20 49.68 -46.17
CA GLY A 11 -5.09 49.42 -47.62
C GLY A 11 -5.70 48.11 -48.11
N ASN A 12 -6.16 47.23 -47.22
CA ASN A 12 -6.87 46.00 -47.58
C ASN A 12 -8.38 46.23 -47.65
N LEU A 13 -9.05 45.60 -48.61
CA LEU A 13 -10.51 45.54 -48.68
C LEU A 13 -11.03 44.38 -47.84
N TRP A 14 -12.09 44.63 -47.08
CA TRP A 14 -12.74 43.61 -46.27
C TRP A 14 -14.21 43.45 -46.69
N PHE A 15 -14.65 42.21 -46.78
CA PHE A 15 -15.99 41.83 -47.22
C PHE A 15 -16.58 40.85 -46.22
N THR A 16 -17.82 41.08 -45.80
CA THR A 16 -18.61 40.07 -45.11
C THR A 16 -19.44 39.31 -46.14
N THR A 17 -19.63 38.02 -45.90
CA THR A 17 -20.46 37.16 -46.74
C THR A 17 -21.55 36.52 -45.88
N ALA A 18 -22.69 36.22 -46.50
CA ALA A 18 -23.82 35.63 -45.77
C ALA A 18 -23.52 34.23 -45.20
N ALA A 19 -22.62 33.47 -45.85
CA ALA A 19 -22.41 32.05 -45.54
C ALA A 19 -20.95 31.58 -45.61
N GLN A 20 -20.00 32.41 -46.06
CA GLN A 20 -18.60 32.02 -46.24
C GLN A 20 -17.63 32.72 -45.28
N GLY A 21 -18.15 33.45 -44.30
CA GLY A 21 -17.36 34.22 -43.34
C GLY A 21 -16.95 35.59 -43.89
N VAL A 22 -15.69 35.96 -43.66
CA VAL A 22 -15.12 37.28 -43.92
C VAL A 22 -13.91 37.15 -44.83
N ILE A 23 -13.89 37.92 -45.91
CA ILE A 23 -12.83 37.91 -46.91
C ILE A 23 -12.01 39.19 -46.79
N LYS A 24 -10.69 39.04 -46.74
CA LYS A 24 -9.72 40.14 -46.81
C LYS A 24 -9.00 40.08 -48.15
N TYR A 25 -8.85 41.22 -48.81
CA TYR A 25 -8.15 41.36 -50.07
C TYR A 25 -7.07 42.44 -49.98
N ASP A 26 -5.82 42.07 -50.22
CA ASP A 26 -4.67 42.96 -50.13
C ASP A 26 -4.31 43.69 -51.44
N GLY A 27 -5.13 43.51 -52.48
CA GLY A 27 -4.85 43.98 -53.83
C GLY A 27 -4.21 42.93 -54.75
N LYS A 28 -3.83 41.76 -54.21
CA LYS A 28 -3.22 40.63 -54.94
C LYS A 28 -3.80 39.27 -54.57
N LYS A 29 -4.16 39.05 -53.30
CA LYS A 29 -4.60 37.78 -52.73
C LYS A 29 -5.87 37.96 -51.90
N PHE A 30 -6.73 36.96 -51.95
CA PHE A 30 -7.89 36.83 -51.09
C PHE A 30 -7.57 35.87 -49.93
N GLU A 31 -7.77 36.32 -48.70
CA GLU A 31 -7.69 35.53 -47.47
C GLU A 31 -9.10 35.38 -46.90
N ASN A 32 -9.53 34.15 -46.62
CA ASN A 32 -10.86 33.87 -46.08
C ASN A 32 -10.78 33.40 -44.62
N PHE A 33 -11.58 34.04 -43.77
CA PHE A 33 -11.77 33.71 -42.36
C PHE A 33 -13.20 33.22 -42.14
N ASN A 34 -13.36 32.07 -41.50
CA ASN A 34 -14.66 31.42 -41.32
C ASN A 34 -14.64 30.51 -40.09
N LYS A 35 -15.73 29.76 -39.84
CA LYS A 35 -15.87 28.85 -38.68
C LYS A 35 -14.80 27.75 -38.63
N ALA A 36 -14.34 27.28 -39.79
CA ALA A 36 -13.24 26.32 -39.86
C ALA A 36 -11.87 26.97 -39.62
N ASN A 37 -11.77 28.30 -39.74
CA ASN A 37 -10.53 29.06 -39.71
C ASN A 37 -10.71 30.40 -38.98
N LYS A 38 -10.47 30.38 -37.66
CA LYS A 38 -10.33 31.52 -36.73
C LYS A 38 -11.59 32.29 -36.32
N LEU A 39 -12.74 32.12 -36.98
CA LEU A 39 -14.00 32.76 -36.57
C LEU A 39 -14.94 31.76 -35.87
N PRO A 40 -15.85 32.23 -34.99
CA PRO A 40 -16.87 31.38 -34.37
C PRO A 40 -18.06 31.09 -35.31
N SER A 41 -18.29 31.94 -36.31
CA SER A 41 -19.43 31.88 -37.23
C SER A 41 -19.01 32.05 -38.70
N ASN A 42 -19.92 31.70 -39.61
CA ASN A 42 -19.79 31.94 -41.05
C ASN A 42 -20.68 33.10 -41.53
N SER A 43 -21.58 33.58 -40.67
CA SER A 43 -22.58 34.58 -41.05
C SER A 43 -22.28 35.89 -40.33
N TYR A 44 -21.75 36.84 -41.11
CA TYR A 44 -21.50 38.20 -40.66
C TYR A 44 -22.28 39.16 -41.57
N GLN A 45 -23.12 39.99 -40.99
CA GLN A 45 -24.04 40.87 -41.71
C GLN A 45 -23.53 42.30 -41.82
N SER A 46 -22.62 42.70 -40.93
CA SER A 46 -22.15 44.08 -40.85
C SER A 46 -20.68 44.15 -40.47
N ILE A 47 -20.02 45.19 -40.98
CA ILE A 47 -18.60 45.46 -40.78
C ILE A 47 -18.39 46.96 -40.55
N SER A 48 -17.54 47.31 -39.60
CA SER A 48 -17.15 48.70 -39.31
C SER A 48 -15.69 48.75 -38.84
N ILE A 49 -15.16 49.97 -38.72
CA ILE A 49 -13.78 50.22 -38.29
C ILE A 49 -13.81 51.05 -37.01
N ASP A 50 -13.13 50.58 -35.96
CA ASP A 50 -13.00 51.34 -34.72
C ASP A 50 -12.04 52.54 -34.85
N ASN A 51 -11.76 53.26 -33.76
CA ASN A 51 -10.82 54.40 -33.79
C ASN A 51 -9.35 54.01 -33.92
N TYR A 52 -9.01 52.74 -33.66
CA TYR A 52 -7.66 52.21 -33.75
C TYR A 52 -7.38 51.51 -35.08
N GLY A 53 -8.38 51.46 -35.96
CA GLY A 53 -8.29 50.79 -37.26
C GLY A 53 -8.59 49.30 -37.21
N ASN A 54 -9.09 48.76 -36.09
CA ASN A 54 -9.53 47.37 -35.99
C ASN A 54 -10.85 47.15 -36.72
N CYS A 55 -11.01 45.96 -37.28
CA CYS A 55 -12.24 45.58 -37.97
C CYS A 55 -13.24 45.01 -36.98
N VAL A 56 -14.42 45.61 -36.88
CA VAL A 56 -15.51 45.14 -36.02
C VAL A 56 -16.58 44.50 -36.89
N LEU A 57 -16.84 43.22 -36.64
CA LEU A 57 -17.69 42.35 -37.46
C LEU A 57 -18.86 41.86 -36.61
N ALA A 58 -20.08 42.21 -37.02
CA ALA A 58 -21.29 41.73 -36.36
C ALA A 58 -21.81 40.50 -37.11
N GLY A 59 -21.88 39.37 -36.40
CA GLY A 59 -22.43 38.12 -36.90
C GLY A 59 -23.54 37.60 -36.01
N ASN A 60 -24.21 36.53 -36.47
CA ASN A 60 -25.25 35.88 -35.67
C ASN A 60 -24.64 35.37 -34.35
N GLU A 61 -25.16 35.84 -33.22
CA GLU A 61 -24.74 35.46 -31.85
C GLU A 61 -23.29 35.81 -31.48
N PHE A 62 -22.56 36.50 -32.36
CA PHE A 62 -21.15 36.84 -32.13
C PHE A 62 -20.79 38.24 -32.62
N LEU A 63 -19.95 38.92 -31.85
CA LEU A 63 -19.23 40.10 -32.28
C LEU A 63 -17.74 39.75 -32.37
N SER A 64 -17.13 39.91 -33.55
CA SER A 64 -15.72 39.60 -33.76
C SER A 64 -14.94 40.87 -34.08
N VAL A 65 -13.84 41.09 -33.36
CA VAL A 65 -12.93 42.22 -33.58
C VAL A 65 -11.60 41.69 -34.08
N TYR A 66 -11.22 42.06 -35.30
CA TYR A 66 -9.90 41.78 -35.85
C TYR A 66 -8.93 42.87 -35.41
N ASP A 67 -8.03 42.51 -34.52
CA ASP A 67 -6.94 43.36 -34.09
C ASP A 67 -5.87 43.39 -35.20
N VAL A 68 -5.72 44.55 -35.84
CA VAL A 68 -4.89 44.68 -37.05
C VAL A 68 -3.39 44.71 -36.72
N GLU A 69 -3.02 44.98 -35.47
CA GLU A 69 -1.62 44.94 -35.03
C GLU A 69 -1.16 43.50 -34.77
N THR A 70 -1.98 42.72 -34.09
CA THR A 70 -1.68 41.33 -33.74
C THR A 70 -2.07 40.33 -34.83
N GLY A 71 -2.98 40.70 -35.73
CA GLY A 71 -3.54 39.83 -36.77
C GLY A 71 -4.45 38.73 -36.20
N THR A 72 -5.03 38.94 -35.03
CA THR A 72 -5.86 37.97 -34.30
C THR A 72 -7.30 38.44 -34.15
N PHE A 73 -8.23 37.49 -34.02
CA PHE A 73 -9.63 37.79 -33.72
C PHE A 73 -9.91 37.68 -32.23
N ILE A 74 -10.62 38.66 -31.69
CA ILE A 74 -11.22 38.65 -30.37
C ILE A 74 -12.73 38.49 -30.58
N ASN A 75 -13.31 37.43 -30.01
CA ASN A 75 -14.72 37.11 -30.19
C ASN A 75 -15.46 37.35 -28.89
N TYR A 76 -16.62 37.99 -28.99
CA TYR A 76 -17.56 38.23 -27.91
C TYR A 76 -18.85 37.49 -28.25
N ALA A 77 -19.41 36.80 -27.26
CA ALA A 77 -20.63 35.99 -27.35
C ALA A 77 -21.60 36.36 -26.21
N GLU A 78 -22.58 35.50 -25.95
CA GLU A 78 -23.57 35.65 -24.87
C GLU A 78 -22.93 35.98 -23.50
N GLU A 79 -21.78 35.36 -23.17
CA GLU A 79 -21.06 35.59 -21.90
C GLU A 79 -20.54 37.03 -21.75
N GLU A 80 -20.31 37.73 -22.85
CA GLU A 80 -19.92 39.13 -22.90
C GLU A 80 -21.08 40.08 -23.19
N GLY A 81 -22.32 39.59 -23.13
CA GLY A 81 -23.55 40.36 -23.34
C GLY A 81 -24.01 40.43 -24.79
N VAL A 82 -23.48 39.58 -25.67
CA VAL A 82 -23.88 39.46 -27.09
C VAL A 82 -24.84 38.26 -27.25
N SER A 83 -25.95 38.27 -26.50
CA SER A 83 -26.89 37.15 -26.42
C SER A 83 -28.04 37.28 -27.43
N TYR A 84 -28.37 36.20 -28.14
CA TYR A 84 -29.54 36.10 -29.05
C TYR A 84 -29.63 37.24 -30.06
N THR A 85 -28.49 37.74 -30.52
CA THR A 85 -28.46 38.89 -31.42
C THR A 85 -28.21 38.44 -32.85
N GLU A 86 -29.21 38.65 -33.68
CA GLU A 86 -29.07 38.61 -35.13
C GLU A 86 -28.96 40.07 -35.60
N PRO A 87 -27.76 40.52 -35.97
CA PRO A 87 -27.59 41.88 -36.46
C PRO A 87 -28.27 42.03 -37.82
N ASN A 88 -29.02 43.11 -37.99
CA ASN A 88 -29.61 43.43 -39.28
C ASN A 88 -28.51 43.72 -40.32
N LEU A 89 -28.81 43.45 -41.59
CA LEU A 89 -27.87 43.71 -42.69
C LEU A 89 -27.47 45.18 -42.71
N ASN A 90 -26.15 45.45 -42.69
CA ASN A 90 -25.57 46.79 -42.67
C ASN A 90 -25.99 47.68 -41.50
N ALA A 91 -26.54 47.11 -40.43
CA ALA A 91 -27.08 47.87 -39.33
C ALA A 91 -26.03 48.13 -38.24
N ILE A 92 -24.93 48.77 -38.66
CA ILE A 92 -23.80 49.15 -37.84
C ILE A 92 -23.48 50.64 -38.04
N PHE A 93 -23.22 51.36 -36.95
CA PHE A 93 -22.97 52.79 -36.98
C PHE A 93 -21.86 53.18 -35.99
N LYS A 94 -20.90 53.98 -36.44
CA LYS A 94 -19.83 54.50 -35.57
C LYS A 94 -20.20 55.92 -35.12
N ASP A 95 -20.28 56.13 -33.81
CA ASP A 95 -20.51 57.45 -33.22
C ASP A 95 -19.25 58.33 -33.21
N LYS A 96 -19.43 59.63 -32.93
CA LYS A 96 -18.34 60.62 -32.88
C LYS A 96 -17.31 60.35 -31.77
N ASN A 97 -17.70 59.59 -30.74
CA ASN A 97 -16.85 59.23 -29.62
C ASN A 97 -16.12 57.90 -29.86
N GLY A 98 -16.26 57.27 -31.03
CA GLY A 98 -15.63 55.99 -31.35
C GLY A 98 -16.42 54.75 -30.97
N GLY A 99 -17.59 54.89 -30.35
CA GLY A 99 -18.47 53.78 -30.03
C GLY A 99 -19.13 53.24 -31.30
N ILE A 100 -19.17 51.91 -31.44
CA ILE A 100 -19.82 51.23 -32.56
C ILE A 100 -21.14 50.65 -32.07
N TRP A 101 -22.22 51.09 -32.69
CA TRP A 101 -23.58 50.69 -32.40
C TRP A 101 -24.05 49.69 -33.44
N ILE A 102 -24.60 48.58 -32.98
CA ILE A 102 -25.08 47.50 -33.83
C ILE A 102 -26.54 47.27 -33.49
N SER A 103 -27.43 47.42 -34.47
CA SER A 103 -28.84 47.08 -34.26
C SER A 103 -29.08 45.61 -34.57
N THR A 104 -29.85 44.98 -33.71
CA THR A 104 -30.15 43.56 -33.73
C THR A 104 -31.65 43.36 -33.63
N ASN A 105 -32.15 42.17 -33.94
CA ASN A 105 -33.57 41.85 -33.79
C ASN A 105 -34.08 42.04 -32.35
N ASN A 106 -33.19 41.98 -31.35
CA ASN A 106 -33.53 42.02 -29.92
C ASN A 106 -32.99 43.26 -29.19
N GLY A 107 -32.63 44.33 -29.91
CA GLY A 107 -32.16 45.58 -29.33
C GLY A 107 -30.90 46.13 -29.98
N ILE A 108 -30.15 46.95 -29.24
CA ILE A 108 -28.96 47.64 -29.74
C ILE A 108 -27.77 47.28 -28.86
N ILE A 109 -26.68 46.84 -29.49
CA ILE A 109 -25.38 46.62 -28.83
C ILE A 109 -24.51 47.85 -29.06
N LYS A 110 -23.82 48.31 -28.01
CA LYS A 110 -22.75 49.31 -28.14
C LYS A 110 -21.40 48.69 -27.80
N TYR A 111 -20.52 48.58 -28.80
CA TYR A 111 -19.12 48.22 -28.64
C TYR A 111 -18.27 49.48 -28.44
N ASN A 112 -17.48 49.53 -27.37
CA ASN A 112 -16.56 50.63 -27.08
C ASN A 112 -15.11 50.11 -27.15
N PRO A 113 -14.30 50.57 -28.12
CA PRO A 113 -12.92 50.13 -28.26
C PRO A 113 -12.00 50.71 -27.17
N ASP A 114 -12.34 51.87 -26.61
CA ASP A 114 -11.53 52.61 -25.63
C ASP A 114 -11.66 52.06 -24.19
N VAL A 115 -12.57 51.11 -23.97
CA VAL A 115 -12.66 50.40 -22.69
C VAL A 115 -11.39 49.57 -22.57
N LYS A 116 -10.43 50.06 -21.76
CA LYS A 116 -9.17 49.37 -21.46
C LYS A 116 -9.46 47.88 -21.24
N LYS A 117 -8.84 47.02 -22.07
CA LYS A 117 -8.86 45.55 -21.93
C LYS A 117 -8.81 45.24 -20.45
N GLU A 118 -9.91 44.73 -19.92
CA GLU A 118 -10.04 44.49 -18.49
C GLU A 118 -8.86 43.64 -18.01
N ARG A 119 -8.49 43.85 -16.74
CA ARG A 119 -7.55 42.99 -16.02
C ARG A 119 -7.96 41.55 -16.31
N LYS A 120 -7.07 40.70 -16.82
CA LYS A 120 -7.37 39.27 -16.99
C LYS A 120 -7.74 38.71 -15.62
N ILE A 121 -9.04 38.53 -15.37
CA ILE A 121 -9.55 37.93 -14.15
C ILE A 121 -9.44 36.43 -14.36
N TYR A 122 -8.76 35.75 -13.45
CA TYR A 122 -8.66 34.30 -13.46
C TYR A 122 -9.65 33.74 -12.42
N PRO A 123 -10.28 32.58 -12.68
CA PRO A 123 -11.04 31.88 -11.66
C PRO A 123 -10.18 31.61 -10.44
N LYS A 124 -10.76 31.78 -9.27
CA LYS A 124 -10.13 31.47 -7.99
C LYS A 124 -10.66 30.14 -7.49
N ILE A 125 -9.79 29.29 -6.94
CA ILE A 125 -10.16 28.00 -6.37
C ILE A 125 -9.95 28.02 -4.86
N PHE A 126 -10.87 27.37 -4.14
CA PHE A 126 -10.82 27.24 -2.70
C PHE A 126 -11.21 25.82 -2.29
N PHE A 127 -10.67 25.36 -1.17
CA PHE A 127 -11.13 24.14 -0.52
C PHE A 127 -12.45 24.42 0.19
N THR A 128 -13.47 23.62 -0.11
CA THR A 128 -14.76 23.68 0.59
C THR A 128 -14.78 22.74 1.79
N GLY A 129 -13.95 21.69 1.77
CA GLY A 129 -13.81 20.76 2.88
C GLY A 129 -12.71 19.73 2.66
N LYS A 130 -12.17 19.22 3.76
CA LYS A 130 -11.17 18.15 3.78
C LYS A 130 -11.66 17.10 4.76
N LYS A 131 -11.66 15.82 4.38
CA LYS A 131 -12.07 14.74 5.28
C LYS A 131 -11.05 13.61 5.30
N ALA A 132 -10.89 12.99 6.46
CA ALA A 132 -10.17 11.74 6.66
C ALA A 132 -11.13 10.71 7.25
N PHE A 133 -11.33 9.56 6.60
CA PHE A 133 -12.28 8.52 7.06
C PHE A 133 -13.65 9.07 7.49
N PHE A 134 -14.26 9.91 6.63
CA PHE A 134 -15.55 10.57 6.87
C PHE A 134 -15.58 11.66 7.95
N GLU A 135 -14.47 11.89 8.67
CA GLU A 135 -14.35 12.98 9.64
C GLU A 135 -13.71 14.22 9.02
N THR A 136 -14.24 15.40 9.34
CA THR A 136 -13.72 16.67 8.85
C THR A 136 -12.36 16.98 9.46
N ILE A 137 -11.38 17.30 8.62
CA ILE A 137 -10.05 17.75 9.03
C ILE A 137 -10.14 19.25 9.35
N PRO A 138 -9.83 19.69 10.58
CA PRO A 138 -9.80 21.10 10.93
C PRO A 138 -8.80 21.90 10.07
N ASP A 139 -9.10 23.17 9.85
CA ASP A 139 -8.18 24.04 9.13
C ASP A 139 -6.89 24.26 9.93
N GLY A 140 -5.75 24.17 9.24
CA GLY A 140 -4.41 24.25 9.84
C GLY A 140 -3.85 22.92 10.33
N THR A 141 -4.63 21.83 10.35
CA THR A 141 -4.09 20.49 10.60
C THR A 141 -3.10 20.12 9.48
N THR A 142 -1.86 19.81 9.86
CA THR A 142 -0.77 19.41 8.93
C THR A 142 -0.25 18.01 9.19
N GLN A 143 -0.76 17.36 10.24
CA GLN A 143 -0.34 16.03 10.66
C GLN A 143 -1.57 15.16 10.87
N LEU A 144 -1.54 13.99 10.25
CA LEU A 144 -2.58 12.98 10.28
C LEU A 144 -2.02 11.68 10.87
N ASP A 145 -2.86 10.95 11.57
CA ASP A 145 -2.51 9.65 12.11
C ASP A 145 -2.49 8.58 11.02
N TYR A 146 -1.79 7.47 11.27
CA TYR A 146 -1.65 6.38 10.30
C TYR A 146 -3.01 5.78 9.85
N ASN A 147 -4.04 5.90 10.69
CA ASN A 147 -5.40 5.44 10.41
C ASN A 147 -6.23 6.48 9.65
N GLN A 148 -5.71 7.68 9.38
CA GLN A 148 -6.35 8.76 8.63
C GLN A 148 -5.85 8.79 7.19
N ASN A 149 -5.72 7.62 6.56
CA ASN A 149 -5.12 7.44 5.24
C ASN A 149 -6.10 7.37 4.05
N HIS A 150 -7.41 7.49 4.32
CA HIS A 150 -8.44 7.66 3.30
C HIS A 150 -8.88 9.12 3.31
N LEU A 151 -8.48 9.87 2.28
CA LEU A 151 -8.65 11.31 2.19
C LEU A 151 -9.61 11.72 1.09
N GLU A 152 -10.49 12.65 1.42
CA GLU A 152 -11.42 13.29 0.50
C GLU A 152 -11.19 14.81 0.52
N PHE A 153 -10.86 15.36 -0.64
CA PHE A 153 -10.68 16.80 -0.85
C PHE A 153 -11.84 17.34 -1.65
N ASN A 154 -12.61 18.24 -1.05
CA ASN A 154 -13.68 18.97 -1.70
C ASN A 154 -13.18 20.38 -2.05
N TYR A 155 -13.39 20.80 -3.29
CA TYR A 155 -12.92 22.07 -3.81
C TYR A 155 -13.95 22.71 -4.74
N LEU A 156 -13.89 24.03 -4.86
CA LEU A 156 -14.78 24.79 -5.72
C LEU A 156 -14.03 25.96 -6.36
N GLY A 157 -14.18 26.08 -7.68
CA GLY A 157 -13.78 27.25 -8.43
C GLY A 157 -14.90 28.28 -8.46
N LEU A 158 -14.55 29.56 -8.25
CA LEU A 158 -15.44 30.69 -8.40
C LEU A 158 -15.17 31.40 -9.73
N TRP A 159 -16.17 31.39 -10.60
CA TRP A 159 -16.17 32.09 -11.87
C TRP A 159 -17.57 32.58 -12.21
N ASN A 160 -17.77 33.90 -12.13
CA ASN A 160 -19.10 34.48 -12.27
C ASN A 160 -19.58 34.60 -13.73
N LYS A 161 -18.66 34.61 -14.72
CA LYS A 161 -19.04 34.78 -16.13
C LYS A 161 -19.69 33.53 -16.71
N ALA A 162 -19.15 32.35 -16.41
CA ALA A 162 -19.56 31.07 -17.01
C ALA A 162 -19.15 29.86 -16.14
N PRO A 163 -19.75 29.69 -14.94
CA PRO A 163 -19.31 28.68 -13.96
C PRO A 163 -19.28 27.25 -14.50
N GLU A 164 -20.12 26.92 -15.47
CA GLU A 164 -20.24 25.62 -16.14
C GLU A 164 -19.07 25.26 -17.06
N ARG A 165 -18.26 26.26 -17.46
CA ARG A 165 -17.05 26.08 -18.26
C ARG A 165 -15.81 25.73 -17.44
N LEU A 166 -15.93 25.77 -16.11
CA LEU A 166 -14.81 25.43 -15.24
C LEU A 166 -14.45 23.96 -15.37
N VAL A 167 -13.16 23.73 -15.61
CA VAL A 167 -12.54 22.41 -15.58
C VAL A 167 -11.47 22.38 -14.50
N TYR A 168 -11.35 21.22 -13.86
CA TYR A 168 -10.45 20.99 -12.76
C TYR A 168 -9.44 19.90 -13.13
N ARG A 169 -8.27 20.00 -12.52
CA ARG A 169 -7.30 18.89 -12.46
C ARG A 169 -6.61 18.92 -11.12
N TYR A 170 -6.15 17.77 -10.66
CA TYR A 170 -5.51 17.65 -9.37
C TYR A 170 -4.36 16.65 -9.42
N LYS A 171 -3.47 16.74 -8.44
CA LYS A 171 -2.42 15.75 -8.21
C LYS A 171 -2.06 15.72 -6.74
N LEU A 172 -1.61 14.57 -6.26
CA LEU A 172 -0.96 14.44 -4.98
C LEU A 172 0.56 14.30 -5.20
N GLU A 173 1.32 15.33 -4.84
CA GLU A 173 2.79 15.26 -4.93
C GLU A 173 3.33 14.16 -4.00
N GLU A 174 4.41 13.49 -4.43
CA GLU A 174 4.98 12.27 -3.81
C GLU A 174 4.14 11.00 -3.98
N HIS A 175 3.00 11.06 -4.69
CA HIS A 175 2.17 9.89 -5.01
C HIS A 175 1.86 9.78 -6.51
N ASP A 176 1.41 10.88 -7.12
CA ASP A 176 1.04 10.89 -8.54
C ASP A 176 2.17 11.48 -9.41
N PRO A 177 2.64 10.76 -10.44
CA PRO A 177 3.69 11.26 -11.32
C PRO A 177 3.19 12.37 -12.27
N ASN A 178 1.91 12.36 -12.61
CA ASN A 178 1.28 13.27 -13.56
C ASN A 178 0.00 13.87 -12.98
N TRP A 179 -0.44 15.01 -13.53
CA TRP A 179 -1.77 15.56 -13.23
C TRP A 179 -2.88 14.61 -13.67
N SER A 180 -4.00 14.62 -12.95
CA SER A 180 -5.22 13.94 -13.40
C SER A 180 -5.76 14.53 -14.71
N TYR A 181 -6.58 13.74 -15.40
CA TYR A 181 -7.32 14.21 -16.56
C TYR A 181 -8.27 15.36 -16.19
N GLU A 182 -8.58 16.20 -17.17
CA GLU A 182 -9.53 17.30 -16.99
C GLU A 182 -10.90 16.75 -16.57
N THR A 183 -11.41 17.23 -15.43
CA THR A 183 -12.65 16.74 -14.83
C THR A 183 -13.53 17.90 -14.39
N LYS A 184 -14.84 17.64 -14.34
CA LYS A 184 -15.84 18.52 -13.71
C LYS A 184 -16.14 18.12 -12.26
N SER A 185 -15.53 17.04 -11.76
CA SER A 185 -15.68 16.62 -10.37
C SER A 185 -15.14 17.69 -9.42
N LEU A 186 -15.88 17.94 -8.35
CA LEU A 186 -15.49 18.85 -7.26
C LEU A 186 -14.85 18.10 -6.08
N VAL A 187 -14.64 16.79 -6.24
CA VAL A 187 -14.13 15.89 -5.21
C VAL A 187 -12.97 15.07 -5.77
N ALA A 188 -11.89 14.99 -5.01
CA ALA A 188 -10.78 14.07 -5.25
C ALA A 188 -10.63 13.14 -4.03
N ILE A 189 -10.54 11.84 -4.30
CA ILE A 189 -10.49 10.79 -3.27
C ILE A 189 -9.19 10.01 -3.42
N TYR A 190 -8.45 9.88 -2.33
CA TYR A 190 -7.26 9.03 -2.23
C TYR A 190 -7.48 7.99 -1.14
N SER A 191 -7.40 6.72 -1.49
CA SER A 191 -7.55 5.61 -0.56
C SER A 191 -6.19 5.03 -0.18
N SER A 192 -6.02 4.68 1.10
CA SER A 192 -4.92 3.86 1.60
C SER A 192 -3.53 4.47 1.34
N LEU A 193 -3.39 5.77 1.57
CA LEU A 193 -2.11 6.46 1.42
C LEU A 193 -1.07 5.91 2.42
N PRO A 194 0.17 5.63 1.97
CA PRO A 194 1.22 5.21 2.88
C PRO A 194 1.64 6.35 3.82
N PRO A 195 2.33 6.04 4.93
CA PRO A 195 2.94 7.08 5.77
C PRO A 195 3.96 7.88 4.98
N GLY A 196 3.83 9.20 4.98
CA GLY A 196 4.61 10.06 4.11
C GLY A 196 4.27 11.54 4.27
N LYS A 197 4.98 12.38 3.52
CA LYS A 197 4.65 13.80 3.36
C LYS A 197 4.00 13.95 1.99
N TYR A 198 2.90 14.69 1.94
CA TYR A 198 2.12 14.88 0.72
C TYR A 198 1.72 16.34 0.57
N THR A 199 1.60 16.78 -0.67
CA THR A 199 1.00 18.06 -1.02
C THR A 199 -0.07 17.83 -2.07
N PHE A 200 -1.32 17.99 -1.67
CA PHE A 200 -2.44 17.95 -2.60
C PHE A 200 -2.51 19.29 -3.34
N LYS A 201 -2.52 19.23 -4.67
CA LYS A 201 -2.63 20.41 -5.55
C LYS A 201 -3.83 20.26 -6.44
N VAL A 202 -4.64 21.30 -6.52
CA VAL A 202 -5.78 21.38 -7.43
C VAL A 202 -5.74 22.69 -8.21
N GLN A 203 -5.99 22.59 -9.51
CA GLN A 203 -6.04 23.73 -10.41
C GLN A 203 -7.41 23.85 -11.06
N VAL A 204 -7.80 25.08 -11.35
CA VAL A 204 -9.01 25.42 -12.09
C VAL A 204 -8.65 26.18 -13.36
N ALA A 205 -9.33 25.87 -14.47
CA ALA A 205 -9.24 26.64 -15.69
C ALA A 205 -10.64 26.94 -16.23
N ASN A 206 -10.81 28.12 -16.83
CA ASN A 206 -12.02 28.52 -17.56
C ASN A 206 -11.99 28.04 -19.02
N GLU A 207 -10.79 27.81 -19.56
CA GLU A 207 -10.56 27.27 -20.89
C GLU A 207 -9.71 26.00 -20.78
N PRO A 208 -10.16 24.85 -21.32
CA PRO A 208 -9.37 23.63 -21.39
C PRO A 208 -7.96 23.86 -21.91
N GLY A 209 -6.97 23.22 -21.30
CA GLY A 209 -5.56 23.38 -21.68
C GLY A 209 -4.86 24.68 -21.28
N LYS A 210 -5.57 25.73 -20.83
CA LYS A 210 -4.96 27.00 -20.39
C LYS A 210 -4.84 27.09 -18.87
N TRP A 211 -3.74 26.54 -18.36
CA TRP A 211 -3.47 26.45 -16.92
C TRP A 211 -2.48 27.53 -16.47
N THR A 212 -2.83 28.30 -15.44
CA THR A 212 -1.96 29.33 -14.85
C THR A 212 -1.66 29.02 -13.39
N GLU A 213 -0.47 29.38 -12.89
CA GLU A 213 -0.07 29.16 -11.49
C GLU A 213 -1.00 29.85 -10.48
N ASN A 214 -1.53 31.02 -10.83
CA ASN A 214 -2.45 31.79 -9.97
C ASN A 214 -3.85 31.14 -9.79
N GLN A 215 -4.13 30.01 -10.45
CA GLN A 215 -5.40 29.29 -10.41
C GLN A 215 -5.27 27.97 -9.65
N MET A 216 -4.40 27.92 -8.65
CA MET A 216 -4.06 26.72 -7.89
C MET A 216 -4.32 26.90 -6.39
N ALA A 217 -4.83 25.85 -5.76
CA ALA A 217 -4.86 25.71 -4.31
C ALA A 217 -4.01 24.50 -3.91
N GLU A 218 -3.25 24.65 -2.83
CA GLU A 218 -2.37 23.62 -2.31
C GLU A 218 -2.66 23.34 -0.84
N TYR A 219 -2.53 22.09 -0.43
CA TYR A 219 -2.65 21.66 0.96
C TYR A 219 -1.60 20.60 1.28
N SER A 220 -0.72 20.93 2.23
CA SER A 220 0.39 20.08 2.64
C SER A 220 0.10 19.40 3.97
N PHE A 221 0.31 18.09 4.04
CA PHE A 221 0.07 17.29 5.24
C PHE A 221 1.06 16.12 5.33
N ARG A 222 1.17 15.53 6.52
CA ARG A 222 2.00 14.37 6.79
C ARG A 222 1.20 13.27 7.48
N ILE A 223 1.24 12.06 6.94
CA ILE A 223 0.69 10.86 7.57
C ILE A 223 1.80 10.20 8.40
N THR A 224 1.57 10.02 9.70
CA THR A 224 2.54 9.40 10.60
C THR A 224 2.57 7.87 10.43
N PRO A 225 3.73 7.21 10.60
CA PRO A 225 3.79 5.75 10.60
C PRO A 225 3.21 5.18 11.90
N PRO A 226 2.57 3.99 11.85
CA PRO A 226 2.02 3.35 13.04
C PRO A 226 3.13 2.97 14.04
N PHE A 227 2.77 2.86 15.31
CA PHE A 227 3.76 2.63 16.38
C PHE A 227 4.50 1.29 16.23
N TRP A 228 3.88 0.25 15.67
CA TRP A 228 4.51 -1.05 15.46
C TRP A 228 5.57 -1.07 14.36
N GLN A 229 5.62 -0.05 13.50
CA GLN A 229 6.68 0.14 12.51
C GLN A 229 7.85 0.97 13.05
N LYS A 230 7.75 1.52 14.27
CA LYS A 230 8.83 2.29 14.88
C LYS A 230 9.92 1.35 15.42
N TRP A 231 11.18 1.77 15.29
CA TRP A 231 12.36 0.95 15.64
C TRP A 231 12.35 0.45 17.09
N TRP A 232 11.92 1.29 18.05
CA TRP A 232 11.86 0.89 19.45
C TRP A 232 10.90 -0.29 19.70
N PHE A 233 9.79 -0.36 18.95
CA PHE A 233 8.82 -1.45 19.07
C PHE A 233 9.37 -2.73 18.44
N ILE A 234 10.04 -2.61 17.30
CA ILE A 234 10.70 -3.77 16.67
C ILE A 234 11.78 -4.33 17.60
N ILE A 235 12.61 -3.47 18.20
CA ILE A 235 13.65 -3.86 19.15
C ILE A 235 13.03 -4.54 20.39
N SER A 236 11.93 -4.01 20.94
CA SER A 236 11.28 -4.63 22.09
C SER A 236 10.68 -6.00 21.74
N MET A 237 10.10 -6.15 20.55
CA MET A 237 9.61 -7.44 20.04
C MET A 237 10.73 -8.47 19.88
N VAL A 238 11.88 -8.06 19.33
CA VAL A 238 13.07 -8.92 19.20
C VAL A 238 13.62 -9.31 20.57
N LEU A 239 13.69 -8.38 21.52
CA LEU A 239 14.13 -8.64 22.89
C LEU A 239 13.21 -9.63 23.61
N ILE A 240 11.89 -9.47 23.45
CA ILE A 240 10.90 -10.41 23.98
C ILE A 240 11.14 -11.80 23.37
N ALA A 241 11.33 -11.92 22.06
CA ALA A 241 11.60 -13.19 21.40
C ALA A 241 12.89 -13.87 21.92
N ILE A 242 13.99 -13.12 22.06
CA ILE A 242 15.25 -13.64 22.62
C ILE A 242 15.05 -14.09 24.06
N THR A 243 14.34 -13.31 24.87
CA THR A 243 14.05 -13.64 26.27
C THR A 243 13.19 -14.89 26.36
N SER A 244 12.16 -15.04 25.52
CA SER A 244 11.33 -16.23 25.45
C SER A 244 12.15 -17.47 25.08
N VAL A 245 13.04 -17.38 24.08
CA VAL A 245 13.95 -18.48 23.72
C VAL A 245 14.88 -18.82 24.89
N TYR A 246 15.45 -17.82 25.55
CA TYR A 246 16.31 -18.02 26.72
C TYR A 246 15.56 -18.71 27.87
N VAL A 247 14.33 -18.27 28.18
CA VAL A 247 13.48 -18.87 29.21
C VAL A 247 13.14 -20.33 28.86
N ILE A 248 12.73 -20.61 27.61
CA ILE A 248 12.45 -21.97 27.14
C ILE A 248 13.69 -22.86 27.28
N PHE A 249 14.86 -22.37 26.88
CA PHE A 249 16.12 -23.10 26.99
C PHE A 249 16.50 -23.37 28.44
N ARG A 250 16.34 -22.39 29.34
CA ARG A 250 16.58 -22.55 30.78
C ARG A 250 15.64 -23.55 31.42
N LEU A 251 14.35 -23.52 31.07
CA LEU A 251 13.36 -24.50 31.54
C LEU A 251 13.69 -25.91 31.02
N ARG A 252 14.09 -26.03 29.75
CA ARG A 252 14.54 -27.30 29.15
C ARG A 252 15.76 -27.87 29.88
N LEU A 253 16.77 -27.04 30.17
CA LEU A 253 17.96 -27.43 30.93
C LEU A 253 17.63 -27.88 32.35
N ALA A 254 16.74 -27.16 33.05
CA ALA A 254 16.31 -27.53 34.39
C ALA A 254 15.57 -28.89 34.39
N ASN A 255 14.71 -29.13 33.42
CA ASN A 255 14.01 -30.41 33.26
C ASN A 255 14.98 -31.55 32.94
N LEU A 256 15.99 -31.32 32.09
CA LEU A 256 17.04 -32.29 31.79
C LEU A 256 17.89 -32.64 33.02
N ARG A 257 18.24 -31.66 33.85
CA ARG A 257 18.96 -31.91 35.11
C ARG A 257 18.14 -32.77 36.08
N LYS A 258 16.85 -32.43 36.27
CA LYS A 258 15.94 -33.24 37.11
C LYS A 258 15.78 -34.67 36.58
N ALA A 259 15.72 -34.85 35.26
CA ALA A 259 15.66 -36.17 34.63
C ALA A 259 16.96 -36.96 34.86
N LYS A 260 18.12 -36.30 34.73
CA LYS A 260 19.42 -36.91 34.99
C LYS A 260 19.57 -37.34 36.46
N GLU A 261 19.21 -36.49 37.41
CA GLU A 261 19.25 -36.81 38.85
C GLU A 261 18.36 -37.99 39.21
N ARG A 262 17.13 -38.05 38.64
CA ARG A 262 16.23 -39.21 38.83
C ARG A 262 16.85 -40.50 38.30
N LEU A 263 17.47 -40.43 37.12
CA LEU A 263 18.12 -41.58 36.50
C LEU A 263 19.32 -42.05 37.34
N GLU A 264 20.17 -41.13 37.82
CA GLU A 264 21.30 -41.48 38.69
C GLU A 264 20.83 -42.13 39.99
N LEU A 265 19.75 -41.62 40.60
CA LEU A 265 19.18 -42.18 41.82
C LEU A 265 18.57 -43.57 41.57
N GLU A 266 17.94 -43.77 40.41
CA GLU A 266 17.42 -45.07 39.99
C GLU A 266 18.53 -46.09 39.70
N VAL A 267 19.59 -45.66 39.01
CA VAL A 267 20.79 -46.48 38.77
C VAL A 267 21.42 -46.87 40.10
N GLN A 268 21.63 -45.93 41.03
CA GLN A 268 22.18 -46.24 42.36
C GLN A 268 21.30 -47.23 43.14
N LYS A 269 19.97 -47.09 43.09
CA LYS A 269 19.05 -48.06 43.70
C LYS A 269 19.18 -49.45 43.08
N ARG A 270 19.24 -49.53 41.75
CA ARG A 270 19.45 -50.80 41.02
C ARG A 270 20.79 -51.42 41.34
N THR A 271 21.86 -50.63 41.40
CA THR A 271 23.19 -51.12 41.77
C THR A 271 23.19 -51.69 43.19
N LYS A 272 22.59 -50.99 44.17
CA LYS A 272 22.47 -51.49 45.54
C LYS A 272 21.63 -52.78 45.63
N GLU A 273 20.55 -52.87 44.87
CA GLU A 273 19.74 -54.11 44.83
C GLU A 273 20.52 -55.27 44.22
N ILE A 274 21.28 -55.02 43.15
CA ILE A 274 22.16 -56.02 42.52
C ILE A 274 23.27 -56.46 43.50
N GLU A 275 23.90 -55.52 44.21
CA GLU A 275 24.90 -55.83 45.24
C GLU A 275 24.28 -56.70 46.35
N ARG A 276 23.09 -56.36 46.85
CA ARG A 276 22.39 -57.17 47.85
C ARG A 276 22.07 -58.58 47.33
N GLN A 277 21.59 -58.69 46.10
CA GLN A 277 21.33 -59.99 45.47
C GLN A 277 22.62 -60.79 45.30
N ARG A 278 23.72 -60.14 44.94
CA ARG A 278 25.02 -60.77 44.85
C ARG A 278 25.47 -61.30 46.21
N ASP A 279 25.36 -60.50 47.27
CA ASP A 279 25.74 -60.91 48.64
C ASP A 279 24.88 -62.09 49.13
N GLU A 280 23.56 -62.06 48.90
CA GLU A 280 22.66 -63.18 49.21
C GLU A 280 23.04 -64.46 48.43
N ILE A 281 23.40 -64.33 47.15
CA ILE A 281 23.87 -65.45 46.32
C ILE A 281 25.22 -65.98 46.85
N GLU A 282 26.14 -65.10 47.23
CA GLU A 282 27.46 -65.45 47.74
C GLU A 282 27.34 -66.21 49.08
N GLU A 283 26.45 -65.76 49.98
CA GLU A 283 26.12 -66.47 51.22
C GLU A 283 25.47 -67.84 50.95
N LYS A 284 24.49 -67.92 50.03
CA LYS A 284 23.88 -69.19 49.63
C LYS A 284 24.93 -70.15 49.06
N ASN A 285 25.81 -69.68 48.19
CA ASN A 285 26.89 -70.49 47.62
C ASN A 285 27.84 -71.00 48.70
N LYS A 286 28.20 -70.16 49.68
CA LYS A 286 29.01 -70.57 50.83
C LYS A 286 28.32 -71.64 51.66
N ASN A 287 27.04 -71.45 52.00
CA ASN A 287 26.26 -72.43 52.77
C ASN A 287 26.11 -73.76 52.02
N ILE A 288 25.93 -73.73 50.70
CA ILE A 288 25.91 -74.95 49.85
C ILE A 288 27.28 -75.62 49.86
N THR A 289 28.36 -74.84 49.77
CA THR A 289 29.72 -75.39 49.79
C THR A 289 30.02 -76.05 51.14
N ASP A 290 29.65 -75.39 52.25
CA ASP A 290 29.80 -75.90 53.60
C ASP A 290 28.95 -77.16 53.83
N SER A 291 27.72 -77.21 53.28
CA SER A 291 26.86 -78.40 53.36
C SER A 291 27.42 -79.58 52.56
N ILE A 292 27.98 -79.33 51.36
CA ILE A 292 28.67 -80.34 50.55
C ILE A 292 29.92 -80.87 51.29
N LEU A 293 30.74 -79.98 51.87
CA LEU A 293 31.92 -80.35 52.65
C LEU A 293 31.55 -81.17 53.89
N TYR A 294 30.51 -80.76 54.60
CA TYR A 294 29.97 -81.49 55.75
C TYR A 294 29.49 -82.89 55.36
N ALA A 295 28.71 -82.99 54.28
CA ALA A 295 28.25 -84.27 53.73
C ALA A 295 29.41 -85.19 53.35
N SER A 296 30.42 -84.64 52.65
CA SER A 296 31.63 -85.36 52.28
C SER A 296 32.40 -85.88 53.51
N ARG A 297 32.52 -85.07 54.58
CA ARG A 297 33.14 -85.50 55.84
C ARG A 297 32.40 -86.67 56.49
N ILE A 298 31.06 -86.61 56.56
CA ILE A 298 30.26 -87.73 57.09
C ILE A 298 30.45 -88.97 56.22
N GLN A 299 30.30 -88.84 54.89
CA GLN A 299 30.46 -89.98 53.97
C GLN A 299 31.84 -90.62 54.11
N THR A 300 32.90 -89.82 54.24
CA THR A 300 34.27 -90.32 54.42
C THR A 300 34.48 -90.96 55.79
N ALA A 301 33.85 -90.44 56.85
CA ALA A 301 33.98 -90.99 58.20
C ALA A 301 33.19 -92.29 58.42
N VAL A 302 32.11 -92.51 57.66
CA VAL A 302 31.31 -93.76 57.70
C VAL A 302 31.99 -94.87 56.91
N LEU A 303 32.85 -94.53 55.94
CA LEU A 303 33.60 -95.51 55.18
C LEU A 303 34.64 -96.22 56.07
N PRO A 304 34.84 -97.54 55.90
CA PRO A 304 35.92 -98.25 56.56
C PRO A 304 37.29 -97.66 56.16
N PRO A 305 38.32 -97.78 57.01
CA PRO A 305 39.68 -97.33 56.68
C PRO A 305 40.14 -97.89 55.33
N GLU A 306 40.84 -97.09 54.52
CA GLU A 306 41.31 -97.50 53.18
C GLU A 306 42.07 -98.82 53.20
N GLU A 307 42.84 -99.08 54.26
CA GLU A 307 43.59 -100.31 54.45
C GLU A 307 42.69 -101.56 54.56
N PHE A 308 41.51 -101.42 55.17
CA PHE A 308 40.50 -102.47 55.26
C PHE A 308 39.75 -102.65 53.94
N MET A 309 39.40 -101.55 53.27
CA MET A 309 38.75 -101.55 51.96
C MET A 309 39.62 -102.24 50.90
N ASN A 310 40.91 -101.89 50.82
CA ASN A 310 41.86 -102.48 49.87
C ASN A 310 42.08 -103.98 50.09
N LYS A 311 41.95 -104.46 51.33
CA LYS A 311 42.10 -105.88 51.68
C LYS A 311 40.85 -106.71 51.35
N ALA A 312 39.67 -106.13 51.56
CA ALA A 312 38.39 -106.79 51.30
C ALA A 312 37.97 -106.73 49.82
N LEU A 313 38.26 -105.62 49.13
CA LEU A 313 37.89 -105.33 47.75
C LEU A 313 39.10 -104.70 47.01
N PRO A 314 40.00 -105.49 46.44
CA PRO A 314 41.25 -104.98 45.82
C PRO A 314 41.02 -104.07 44.61
N GLU A 315 39.93 -104.27 43.86
CA GLU A 315 39.53 -103.40 42.75
C GLU A 315 38.21 -102.70 43.08
N HIS A 316 38.30 -101.50 43.67
CA HIS A 316 37.13 -100.68 43.97
C HIS A 316 37.40 -99.21 43.64
N PHE A 317 36.32 -98.45 43.42
CA PHE A 317 36.36 -96.98 43.36
C PHE A 317 35.12 -96.42 44.06
N ILE A 318 35.25 -95.23 44.64
CA ILE A 318 34.15 -94.55 45.32
C ILE A 318 33.66 -93.43 44.43
N LEU A 319 32.40 -93.51 44.01
CA LEU A 319 31.77 -92.47 43.19
C LEU A 319 30.93 -91.54 44.06
N PHE A 320 31.45 -90.35 44.32
CA PHE A 320 30.68 -89.28 44.95
C PHE A 320 29.77 -88.62 43.91
N LYS A 321 28.44 -88.72 44.09
CA LYS A 321 27.45 -87.96 43.31
C LYS A 321 26.90 -86.83 44.19
N PRO A 322 27.41 -85.60 44.06
CA PRO A 322 26.89 -84.48 44.84
C PRO A 322 25.41 -84.24 44.49
N ARG A 323 24.59 -84.01 45.52
CA ARG A 323 23.19 -83.58 45.43
C ARG A 323 22.98 -82.43 46.40
N ASP A 324 22.05 -81.54 46.06
CA ASP A 324 21.80 -80.30 46.80
C ASP A 324 21.28 -80.53 48.24
N ILE A 325 20.80 -81.74 48.55
CA ILE A 325 20.29 -82.15 49.88
C ILE A 325 20.74 -83.59 50.16
N VAL A 326 21.29 -83.82 51.35
CA VAL A 326 21.88 -85.11 51.75
C VAL A 326 20.88 -85.83 52.65
N SER A 327 20.34 -86.97 52.21
CA SER A 327 19.65 -87.92 53.10
C SER A 327 20.65 -88.99 53.55
N GLY A 328 20.70 -89.26 54.86
CA GLY A 328 21.69 -90.17 55.45
C GLY A 328 21.36 -91.64 55.20
N ASP A 329 21.96 -92.24 54.16
CA ASP A 329 22.06 -93.68 54.01
C ASP A 329 23.41 -94.13 54.61
N TYR A 330 23.36 -95.01 55.61
CA TYR A 330 24.55 -95.54 56.28
C TYR A 330 25.00 -96.83 55.61
N TYR A 331 26.29 -96.93 55.29
CA TYR A 331 26.91 -98.12 54.73
C TYR A 331 27.82 -98.75 55.78
N TRP A 332 27.72 -100.07 56.01
CA TRP A 332 28.66 -100.83 56.82
C TRP A 332 29.20 -101.99 56.00
N LEU A 333 30.49 -102.29 56.16
CA LEU A 333 31.15 -103.42 55.51
C LEU A 333 31.72 -104.35 56.59
N THR A 334 31.42 -105.63 56.53
CA THR A 334 31.91 -106.65 57.48
C THR A 334 32.36 -107.91 56.76
N GLN A 335 33.32 -108.65 57.32
CA GLN A 335 33.84 -109.88 56.72
C GLN A 335 33.36 -111.09 57.51
N LYS A 336 32.58 -111.98 56.87
CA LYS A 336 32.11 -113.23 57.48
C LYS A 336 32.70 -114.42 56.73
N GLY A 337 33.77 -115.00 57.27
CA GLY A 337 34.52 -116.06 56.61
C GLY A 337 35.34 -115.51 55.43
N THR A 338 35.20 -116.10 54.22
CA THR A 338 35.94 -115.70 53.02
C THR A 338 35.21 -114.68 52.13
N LYS A 339 34.04 -114.18 52.53
CA LYS A 339 33.23 -113.23 51.74
C LYS A 339 33.02 -111.90 52.49
N PRO A 340 33.29 -110.74 51.85
CA PRO A 340 32.90 -109.43 52.38
C PRO A 340 31.38 -109.21 52.18
N PHE A 341 30.75 -108.52 53.13
CA PHE A 341 29.33 -108.14 53.14
C PHE A 341 29.20 -106.64 53.39
#